data_AF-A0A0M3LJZ9-F1
#
_entry.id   AF-A0A0M3LJZ9-F1
#
_cell.length_a   1.000
_cell.length_b   1.000
_cell.length_c   1.000
_cell.angle_alpha   90.00
_cell.angle_beta   90.00
_cell.angle_gamma   90.00
#
_symmetry.space_group_name_H-M   'P 1'
#
loop_
_entity.id
_entity.type
_entity.pdbx_description
1 polymer ?
#
loop_
_entity_poly.entity_id
_entity_poly.type
_entity_poly.pdbx_seq_one_letter_code
_entity_poly.pdbx_strand_id
1 'polypeptide(L)'
;VAPKKERLNEAEGKLAIQMENLNTKRAELKEVEDRLQALNDEFDAMNTRKAELETNIDVCSQKLDRAEKLISGLGGEKERWTDVAHLLGHKYINLTGDVLLASGTVAYLGGFTVDYRLECQSEWQTICKQKQIPCSSDFNLSTTLGDPVKIRAWQIAGLPVDSFSIDNGVIVSNSRRWALMIDPQGQANKWIKNMEKSNKLAVIKLSDATYLRSLENAIQFGSPILIENIGEEVDAILEPVLLKQTFKQQGVEYIRVGENIIEYSHDFKLYLTTRLRNPHYLPEVAVKVCLLNFMITPLGLQDQLL
;
A
#
# COMPACT_ATOMS: atom_id res chain seq x y z
N VAL A 1 112.68 -44.05 -26.48
CA VAL A 1 111.85 -42.90 -26.01
C VAL A 1 111.33 -42.05 -27.19
N ALA A 2 112.07 -41.92 -28.31
CA ALA A 2 111.68 -41.13 -29.49
C ALA A 2 110.33 -41.49 -30.18
N PRO A 3 110.01 -42.77 -30.51
CA PRO A 3 108.78 -43.08 -31.28
C PRO A 3 107.47 -42.92 -30.48
N LYS A 4 107.56 -42.86 -29.14
CA LYS A 4 106.41 -42.53 -28.28
C LYS A 4 106.10 -41.03 -28.27
N LYS A 5 107.10 -40.15 -28.50
CA LYS A 5 106.92 -38.69 -28.59
C LYS A 5 106.28 -38.28 -29.92
N GLU A 6 106.67 -38.92 -31.02
CA GLU A 6 106.09 -38.63 -32.35
C GLU A 6 104.61 -39.03 -32.44
N ARG A 7 104.24 -40.23 -31.96
CA ARG A 7 102.83 -40.63 -31.85
C ARG A 7 102.01 -39.76 -30.89
N LEU A 8 102.64 -39.24 -29.83
CA LEU A 8 101.99 -38.31 -28.91
C LEU A 8 101.67 -37.01 -29.65
N ASN A 9 102.63 -36.48 -30.40
CA ASN A 9 102.49 -35.23 -31.16
C ASN A 9 101.45 -35.36 -32.30
N GLU A 10 101.41 -36.50 -32.99
CA GLU A 10 100.41 -36.80 -34.01
C GLU A 10 98.99 -36.94 -33.42
N ALA A 11 98.88 -37.57 -32.24
CA ALA A 11 97.62 -37.68 -31.51
C ALA A 11 97.19 -36.32 -30.94
N GLU A 12 98.11 -35.50 -30.44
CA GLU A 12 97.87 -34.13 -29.96
C GLU A 12 97.43 -33.21 -31.11
N GLY A 13 98.03 -33.33 -32.30
CA GLY A 13 97.60 -32.59 -33.49
C GLY A 13 96.20 -33.00 -33.98
N LYS A 14 95.89 -34.30 -33.99
CA LYS A 14 94.52 -34.79 -34.31
C LYS A 14 93.51 -34.38 -33.24
N LEU A 15 93.90 -34.39 -31.97
CA LEU A 15 93.09 -33.93 -30.85
C LEU A 15 92.80 -32.43 -30.97
N ALA A 16 93.79 -31.62 -31.36
CA ALA A 16 93.63 -30.18 -31.57
C ALA A 16 92.62 -29.86 -32.69
N ILE A 17 92.73 -30.53 -33.85
CA ILE A 17 91.79 -30.36 -34.97
C ILE A 17 90.37 -30.80 -34.58
N GLN A 18 90.24 -31.91 -33.86
CA GLN A 18 88.96 -32.40 -33.36
C GLN A 18 88.36 -31.47 -32.29
N MET A 19 89.19 -30.91 -31.39
CA MET A 19 88.78 -29.91 -30.41
C MET A 19 88.33 -28.60 -31.05
N GLU A 20 89.00 -28.17 -32.12
CA GLU A 20 88.61 -26.97 -32.85
C GLU A 20 87.27 -27.15 -33.54
N ASN A 21 87.08 -28.26 -34.29
CA ASN A 21 85.78 -28.58 -34.88
C ASN A 21 84.66 -28.77 -33.83
N LEU A 22 84.97 -29.37 -32.68
CA LEU A 22 84.03 -29.50 -31.56
C LEU A 22 83.63 -28.12 -31.03
N ASN A 23 84.57 -27.19 -30.92
CA ASN A 23 84.30 -25.83 -30.46
C ASN A 23 83.46 -25.04 -31.48
N THR A 24 83.74 -25.17 -32.79
CA THR A 24 82.92 -24.55 -33.84
C THR A 24 81.49 -25.08 -33.81
N LYS A 25 81.32 -26.40 -33.70
CA LYS A 25 79.99 -27.02 -33.60
C LYS A 25 79.27 -26.68 -32.30
N ARG A 26 79.99 -26.54 -31.18
CA ARG A 26 79.42 -26.04 -29.91
C ARG A 26 78.99 -24.59 -30.01
N ALA A 27 79.72 -23.75 -30.74
CA ALA A 27 79.35 -22.35 -30.96
C ALA A 27 78.09 -22.23 -31.84
N GLU A 28 78.01 -23.00 -32.93
CA GLU A 28 76.81 -23.08 -33.78
C GLU A 28 75.60 -23.63 -32.99
N LEU A 29 75.79 -24.69 -32.19
CA LEU A 29 74.74 -25.25 -31.35
C LEU A 29 74.23 -24.21 -30.35
N LYS A 30 75.14 -23.47 -29.72
CA LYS A 30 74.80 -22.41 -28.77
C LYS A 30 74.02 -21.27 -29.42
N GLU A 31 74.37 -20.84 -30.63
CA GLU A 31 73.62 -19.80 -31.35
C GLU A 31 72.18 -20.26 -31.66
N VAL A 32 72.01 -21.52 -32.04
CA VAL A 32 70.68 -22.10 -32.29
C VAL A 32 69.90 -22.29 -31.00
N GLU A 33 70.54 -22.74 -29.92
CA GLU A 33 69.93 -22.86 -28.58
C GLU A 33 69.48 -21.49 -28.05
N ASP A 34 70.32 -20.45 -28.20
CA ASP A 34 70.00 -19.09 -27.78
C ASP A 34 68.83 -18.52 -28.60
N ARG A 35 68.77 -18.77 -29.92
CA ARG A 35 67.61 -18.39 -30.75
C ARG A 35 66.35 -19.16 -30.39
N LEU A 36 66.46 -20.46 -30.12
CA LEU A 36 65.34 -21.30 -29.72
C LEU A 36 64.77 -20.82 -28.38
N GLN A 37 65.65 -20.49 -27.43
CA GLN A 37 65.24 -19.95 -26.13
C GLN A 37 64.53 -18.61 -26.28
N ALA A 38 65.08 -17.69 -27.08
CA ALA A 38 64.44 -16.39 -27.34
C ALA A 38 63.04 -16.55 -27.98
N LEU A 39 62.90 -17.50 -28.91
CA LEU A 39 61.61 -17.78 -29.56
C LEU A 39 60.61 -18.41 -28.58
N ASN A 40 61.06 -19.28 -27.66
CA ASN A 40 60.24 -19.83 -26.59
C ASN A 40 59.80 -18.75 -25.60
N ASP A 41 60.71 -17.87 -25.19
CA ASP A 41 60.40 -16.76 -24.27
C ASP A 41 59.36 -15.81 -24.91
N GLU A 42 59.49 -15.52 -26.21
CA GLU A 42 58.52 -14.71 -26.96
C GLU A 42 57.17 -15.44 -27.12
N PHE A 43 57.19 -16.75 -27.38
CA PHE A 43 55.98 -17.57 -27.46
C PHE A 43 55.23 -17.61 -26.13
N ASP A 44 55.93 -17.78 -25.01
CA ASP A 44 55.35 -17.77 -23.67
C ASP A 44 54.78 -16.39 -23.30
N ALA A 45 55.49 -15.31 -23.67
CA ALA A 45 55.01 -13.94 -23.49
C ALA A 45 53.71 -13.69 -24.30
N MET A 46 53.67 -14.14 -25.55
CA MET A 46 52.48 -14.00 -26.42
C MET A 46 51.31 -14.86 -25.94
N ASN A 47 51.56 -16.08 -25.43
CA ASN A 47 50.53 -16.91 -24.82
C ASN A 47 49.95 -16.28 -23.55
N THR A 48 50.81 -15.70 -22.71
CA THR A 48 50.36 -14.98 -21.50
C THR A 48 49.48 -13.80 -21.88
N ARG A 49 49.91 -13.00 -22.86
CA ARG A 49 49.14 -11.87 -23.39
C ARG A 49 47.81 -12.30 -24.01
N LYS A 50 47.79 -13.44 -24.72
CA LYS A 50 46.57 -14.03 -25.26
C LYS A 50 45.59 -14.40 -24.15
N ALA A 51 46.06 -15.10 -23.11
CA ALA A 51 45.23 -15.50 -21.98
C ALA A 51 44.66 -14.29 -21.21
N GLU A 52 45.47 -13.24 -21.02
CA GLU A 52 44.99 -11.97 -20.42
C GLU A 52 43.90 -11.31 -21.26
N LEU A 53 44.06 -11.27 -22.59
CA LEU A 53 43.06 -10.71 -23.50
C LEU A 53 41.77 -11.53 -23.49
N GLU A 54 41.85 -12.85 -23.53
CA GLU A 54 40.69 -13.75 -23.43
C GLU A 54 39.93 -13.52 -22.10
N THR A 55 40.66 -13.42 -20.99
CA THR A 55 40.06 -13.12 -19.67
C THR A 55 39.38 -11.75 -19.65
N ASN A 56 40.01 -10.73 -20.25
CA ASN A 56 39.44 -9.39 -20.33
C ASN A 56 38.18 -9.34 -21.20
N ILE A 57 38.15 -10.10 -22.29
CA ILE A 57 36.96 -10.24 -23.14
C ILE A 57 35.81 -10.87 -22.35
N ASP A 58 36.06 -11.96 -21.63
CA ASP A 58 35.04 -12.63 -20.82
C ASP A 58 34.48 -11.70 -19.73
N VAL A 59 35.34 -10.98 -19.02
CA VAL A 59 34.92 -10.01 -17.99
C VAL A 59 34.10 -8.88 -18.63
N CYS A 60 34.48 -8.39 -19.81
CA CYS A 60 33.76 -7.34 -20.50
C CYS A 60 32.38 -7.82 -20.97
N SER A 61 32.30 -9.02 -21.55
CA SER A 61 31.03 -9.64 -21.97
C SER A 61 30.08 -9.81 -20.79
N GLN A 62 30.56 -10.33 -19.66
CA GLN A 62 29.73 -10.44 -18.45
C GLN A 62 29.25 -9.09 -17.92
N LYS A 63 30.08 -8.04 -18.01
CA LYS A 63 29.68 -6.67 -17.63
C LYS A 63 28.61 -6.12 -18.57
N LEU A 64 28.73 -6.36 -19.88
CA LEU A 64 27.73 -5.96 -20.87
C LEU A 64 26.39 -6.66 -20.62
N ASP A 65 26.40 -7.98 -20.41
CA ASP A 65 25.18 -8.75 -20.12
C ASP A 65 24.47 -8.24 -18.85
N ARG A 66 25.25 -7.90 -17.81
CA ARG A 66 24.70 -7.33 -16.56
C ARG A 66 24.12 -5.93 -16.80
N ALA A 67 24.82 -5.09 -17.55
CA ALA A 67 24.37 -3.75 -17.88
C ALA A 67 23.08 -3.78 -18.73
N GLU A 68 22.99 -4.69 -19.70
CA GLU A 68 21.79 -4.87 -20.52
C GLU A 68 20.59 -5.27 -19.68
N LYS A 69 20.74 -6.27 -18.79
CA LYS A 69 19.68 -6.68 -17.86
C LYS A 69 19.23 -5.53 -16.96
N LEU A 70 20.18 -4.73 -16.45
CA LEU A 70 19.88 -3.55 -15.64
C LEU A 70 19.12 -2.49 -16.43
N ILE A 71 19.57 -2.16 -17.64
CA ILE A 71 18.92 -1.17 -18.51
C ILE A 71 17.53 -1.62 -18.92
N SER A 72 17.35 -2.90 -19.26
CA SER A 72 16.05 -3.48 -19.58
C SER A 72 15.08 -3.43 -18.39
N GLY A 73 15.54 -3.85 -17.20
CA GLY A 73 14.73 -3.79 -15.98
C GLY A 73 14.36 -2.35 -15.58
N LEU A 74 15.31 -1.42 -15.68
CA LEU A 74 15.09 0.01 -15.43
C LEU A 74 14.18 0.65 -16.49
N GLY A 75 14.24 0.18 -17.73
CA GLY A 75 13.40 0.65 -18.83
C GLY A 75 11.93 0.34 -18.59
N GLY A 76 11.61 -0.90 -18.23
CA GLY A 76 10.24 -1.29 -17.88
C GLY A 76 9.71 -0.54 -16.65
N GLU A 77 10.56 -0.32 -15.64
CA GLU A 77 10.16 0.46 -14.47
C GLU A 77 9.95 1.94 -14.82
N LYS A 78 10.79 2.53 -15.67
CA LYS A 78 10.60 3.90 -16.16
C LYS A 78 9.24 4.07 -16.87
N GLU A 79 8.88 3.14 -17.76
CA GLU A 79 7.60 3.15 -18.46
C GLU A 79 6.44 3.10 -17.46
N ARG A 80 6.46 2.12 -16.55
CA ARG A 80 5.45 1.97 -15.49
C ARG A 80 5.29 3.23 -14.65
N TRP A 81 6.38 3.85 -14.22
CA TRP A 81 6.33 5.08 -13.42
C TRP A 81 5.82 6.27 -14.22
N THR A 82 6.13 6.33 -15.52
CA THR A 82 5.63 7.36 -16.42
C THR A 82 4.12 7.25 -16.58
N ASP A 83 3.60 6.04 -16.79
CA ASP A 83 2.16 5.76 -16.89
C ASP A 83 1.44 6.11 -15.58
N VAL A 84 1.99 5.71 -14.44
CA VAL A 84 1.44 6.04 -13.12
C VAL A 84 1.45 7.56 -12.89
N ALA A 85 2.52 8.26 -13.27
CA ALA A 85 2.59 9.71 -13.16
C ALA A 85 1.53 10.41 -14.03
N HIS A 86 1.29 9.94 -15.26
CA HIS A 86 0.22 10.44 -16.11
C HIS A 86 -1.17 10.19 -15.48
N LEU A 87 -1.42 8.98 -14.99
CA LEU A 87 -2.69 8.64 -14.32
C LEU A 87 -2.94 9.50 -13.08
N LEU A 88 -1.91 9.70 -12.26
CA LEU A 88 -1.98 10.57 -11.08
C LEU A 88 -2.19 12.03 -11.46
N GLY A 89 -1.59 12.50 -12.56
CA GLY A 89 -1.82 13.84 -13.11
C GLY A 89 -3.30 14.06 -13.47
N HIS A 90 -3.92 13.10 -14.17
CA HIS A 90 -5.35 13.16 -14.48
C HIS A 90 -6.22 13.16 -13.22
N LYS A 91 -5.93 12.27 -12.26
CA LYS A 91 -6.65 12.23 -10.98
C LYS A 91 -6.51 13.52 -10.19
N TYR A 92 -5.32 14.12 -10.17
CA TYR A 92 -5.05 15.37 -9.45
C TYR A 92 -5.91 16.52 -9.95
N ILE A 93 -6.09 16.63 -11.28
CA ILE A 93 -6.95 17.66 -11.89
C ILE A 93 -8.41 17.46 -11.48
N ASN A 94 -8.91 16.22 -11.56
CA ASN A 94 -10.31 15.90 -11.26
C ASN A 94 -10.65 15.84 -9.75
N LEU A 95 -9.63 15.81 -8.89
CA LEU A 95 -9.77 15.61 -7.45
C LEU A 95 -10.73 16.61 -6.81
N THR A 96 -10.69 17.87 -7.23
CA THR A 96 -11.54 18.93 -6.66
C THR A 96 -13.02 18.60 -6.78
N GLY A 97 -13.47 18.21 -7.98
CA GLY A 97 -14.86 17.83 -8.23
C GLY A 97 -15.24 16.51 -7.56
N ASP A 98 -14.34 15.52 -7.59
CA ASP A 98 -14.60 14.21 -6.98
C ASP A 98 -14.76 14.33 -5.46
N VAL A 99 -13.90 15.12 -4.80
CA VAL A 99 -14.01 15.39 -3.36
C VAL A 99 -15.26 16.20 -3.03
N LEU A 100 -15.69 17.13 -3.89
CA LEU A 100 -16.92 17.88 -3.71
C LEU A 100 -18.15 16.96 -3.74
N LEU A 101 -18.25 16.11 -4.76
CA LEU A 101 -19.35 15.13 -4.90
C LEU A 101 -19.35 14.12 -3.74
N ALA A 102 -18.17 13.64 -3.34
CA ALA A 102 -18.01 12.73 -2.22
C ALA A 102 -18.43 13.37 -0.89
N SER A 103 -18.02 14.62 -0.66
CA SER A 103 -18.39 15.37 0.55
C SER A 103 -19.90 15.61 0.62
N GLY A 104 -20.53 15.96 -0.51
CA GLY A 104 -21.99 16.09 -0.60
C GLY A 104 -22.71 14.76 -0.31
N THR A 105 -22.18 13.65 -0.83
CA THR A 105 -22.74 12.31 -0.61
C THR A 105 -22.69 11.94 0.88
N VAL A 106 -21.54 12.12 1.54
CA VAL A 106 -21.37 11.83 2.97
C VAL A 106 -22.24 12.74 3.84
N ALA A 107 -22.40 14.01 3.46
CA ALA A 107 -23.14 14.98 4.26
C ALA A 107 -24.66 14.81 4.19
N TYR A 108 -25.19 14.53 2.99
CA TYR A 108 -26.63 14.64 2.71
C TYR A 108 -27.29 13.33 2.30
N LEU A 109 -26.58 12.46 1.57
CA LEU A 109 -27.22 11.33 0.90
C LEU A 109 -27.34 10.06 1.76
N GLY A 110 -26.75 10.04 2.95
CA GLY A 110 -26.75 8.87 3.85
C GLY A 110 -28.14 8.30 4.15
N GLY A 111 -29.16 9.14 4.35
CA GLY A 111 -30.51 8.69 4.70
C GLY A 111 -31.31 8.08 3.54
N PHE A 112 -30.84 8.21 2.29
CA PHE A 112 -31.62 7.90 1.10
C PHE A 112 -31.33 6.50 0.53
N THR A 113 -32.23 6.04 -0.34
CA THR A 113 -32.11 4.79 -1.10
C THR A 113 -31.06 4.88 -2.21
N VAL A 114 -30.57 3.72 -2.67
CA VAL A 114 -29.56 3.62 -3.75
C VAL A 114 -29.93 4.47 -4.96
N ASP A 115 -31.13 4.28 -5.50
CA ASP A 115 -31.56 4.91 -6.75
C ASP A 115 -31.55 6.43 -6.63
N TYR A 116 -32.05 6.95 -5.51
CA TYR A 116 -32.05 8.39 -5.25
C TYR A 116 -30.64 8.95 -5.07
N ARG A 117 -29.73 8.21 -4.42
CA ARG A 117 -28.33 8.64 -4.32
C ARG A 117 -27.68 8.76 -5.71
N LEU A 118 -27.90 7.77 -6.57
CA LEU A 118 -27.35 7.76 -7.93
C LEU A 118 -27.93 8.88 -8.79
N GLU A 119 -29.23 9.14 -8.69
CA GLU A 119 -29.88 10.26 -9.37
C GLU A 119 -29.26 11.60 -8.95
N CYS A 120 -29.16 11.88 -7.65
CA CYS A 120 -28.55 13.10 -7.13
C CYS A 120 -27.06 13.22 -7.53
N GLN A 121 -26.29 12.13 -7.46
CA GLN A 121 -24.88 12.14 -7.86
C GLN A 121 -24.71 12.48 -9.34
N SER A 122 -25.56 11.92 -10.22
CA SER A 122 -25.57 12.21 -11.65
C SER A 122 -25.94 13.66 -11.95
N GLU A 123 -26.95 14.19 -11.25
CA GLU A 123 -27.34 15.60 -11.35
C GLU A 123 -26.21 16.54 -10.88
N TRP A 124 -25.62 16.27 -9.71
CA TRP A 124 -24.52 17.06 -9.18
C TRP A 124 -23.30 17.03 -10.09
N GLN A 125 -22.99 15.87 -10.68
CA GLN A 125 -21.91 15.76 -11.66
C GLN A 125 -22.19 16.59 -12.92
N THR A 126 -23.45 16.60 -13.39
CA THR A 126 -23.88 17.42 -14.52
C THR A 126 -23.70 18.91 -14.21
N ILE A 127 -24.07 19.34 -13.01
CA ILE A 127 -23.87 20.72 -12.55
C ILE A 127 -22.37 21.05 -12.45
N CYS A 128 -21.53 20.14 -11.94
CA CYS A 128 -20.08 20.34 -11.90
C CYS A 128 -19.51 20.59 -13.30
N LYS A 129 -19.93 19.81 -14.29
CA LYS A 129 -19.54 20.00 -15.71
C LYS A 129 -20.00 21.35 -16.26
N GLN A 130 -21.25 21.74 -16.00
CA GLN A 130 -21.78 23.05 -16.40
C GLN A 130 -21.02 24.22 -15.78
N LYS A 131 -20.57 24.07 -14.53
CA LYS A 131 -19.78 25.06 -13.78
C LYS A 131 -18.29 24.98 -14.06
N GLN A 132 -17.85 24.14 -15.01
CA GLN A 132 -16.45 23.93 -15.36
C GLN A 132 -15.57 23.48 -14.18
N ILE A 133 -16.15 22.74 -13.23
CA ILE A 133 -15.41 22.10 -12.15
C ILE A 133 -14.90 20.75 -12.68
N PRO A 134 -13.57 20.52 -12.74
CA PRO A 134 -13.04 19.24 -13.18
C PRO A 134 -13.46 18.13 -12.21
N CYS A 135 -14.10 17.09 -12.76
CA CYS A 135 -14.52 15.89 -12.05
C CYS A 135 -14.36 14.68 -12.96
N SER A 136 -14.20 13.50 -12.38
CA SER A 136 -14.14 12.25 -13.13
C SER A 136 -15.45 11.98 -13.86
N SER A 137 -15.38 11.28 -15.02
CA SER A 137 -16.57 10.88 -15.79
C SER A 137 -17.44 9.87 -15.06
N ASP A 138 -16.79 9.00 -14.28
CA ASP A 138 -17.43 7.93 -13.52
C ASP A 138 -17.09 8.14 -12.04
N PHE A 139 -17.87 9.00 -11.38
CA PHE A 139 -17.70 9.27 -9.95
C PHE A 139 -18.12 8.05 -9.12
N ASN A 140 -17.29 7.66 -8.17
CA ASN A 140 -17.62 6.64 -7.18
C ASN A 140 -17.09 7.07 -5.81
N LEU A 141 -17.95 7.00 -4.79
CA LEU A 141 -17.60 7.39 -3.42
C LEU A 141 -16.48 6.50 -2.86
N SER A 142 -16.57 5.19 -3.09
CA SER A 142 -15.60 4.20 -2.60
C SER A 142 -14.20 4.38 -3.20
N THR A 143 -14.08 4.87 -4.45
CA THR A 143 -12.77 5.11 -5.07
C THR A 143 -12.14 6.42 -4.62
N THR A 144 -12.97 7.37 -4.17
CA THR A 144 -12.54 8.72 -3.78
C THR A 144 -12.19 8.80 -2.30
N LEU A 145 -13.04 8.26 -1.42
CA LEU A 145 -12.88 8.30 0.04
C LEU A 145 -12.71 6.92 0.70
N GLY A 146 -12.84 5.85 -0.07
CA GLY A 146 -12.68 4.49 0.43
C GLY A 146 -11.23 4.04 0.41
N ASP A 147 -10.85 3.33 1.47
CA ASP A 147 -9.57 2.63 1.57
C ASP A 147 -9.81 1.15 1.25
N PRO A 148 -9.22 0.57 0.19
CA PRO A 148 -9.41 -0.82 -0.19
C PRO A 148 -9.10 -1.82 0.93
N VAL A 149 -8.14 -1.50 1.80
CA VAL A 149 -7.77 -2.37 2.93
C VAL A 149 -8.87 -2.35 3.99
N LYS A 150 -9.41 -1.17 4.31
CA LYS A 150 -10.52 -1.04 5.26
C LYS A 150 -11.80 -1.67 4.71
N ILE A 151 -12.12 -1.45 3.42
CA ILE A 151 -13.29 -2.06 2.76
C ILE A 151 -13.22 -3.58 2.88
N ARG A 152 -12.05 -4.17 2.59
CA ARG A 152 -11.86 -5.62 2.75
C ARG A 152 -12.02 -6.08 4.21
N ALA A 153 -11.51 -5.32 5.17
CA ALA A 153 -11.71 -5.63 6.58
C ALA A 153 -13.20 -5.56 6.98
N TRP A 154 -13.95 -4.60 6.44
CA TRP A 154 -15.40 -4.50 6.67
C TRP A 154 -16.15 -5.69 6.08
N GLN A 155 -15.78 -6.14 4.88
CA GLN A 155 -16.36 -7.33 4.25
C GLN A 155 -16.12 -8.59 5.08
N ILE A 156 -14.89 -8.76 5.60
CA ILE A 156 -14.56 -9.86 6.53
C ILE A 156 -15.40 -9.76 7.82
N ALA A 157 -15.67 -8.55 8.30
CA ALA A 157 -16.55 -8.31 9.45
C ALA A 157 -18.05 -8.51 9.14
N GLY A 158 -18.43 -8.80 7.89
CA GLY A 158 -19.80 -9.12 7.49
C GLY A 158 -20.56 -7.97 6.84
N LEU A 159 -19.88 -6.92 6.40
CA LEU A 159 -20.47 -5.93 5.48
C LEU A 159 -20.62 -6.56 4.08
N PRO A 160 -21.78 -6.47 3.42
CA PRO A 160 -21.92 -6.97 2.06
C PRO A 160 -21.02 -6.27 1.06
N VAL A 161 -20.78 -6.95 -0.07
CA VAL A 161 -19.88 -6.52 -1.14
C VAL A 161 -20.53 -5.55 -2.13
N ASP A 162 -21.84 -5.30 -2.00
CA ASP A 162 -22.56 -4.38 -2.86
C ASP A 162 -22.10 -2.92 -2.66
N SER A 163 -22.19 -2.11 -3.72
CA SER A 163 -21.72 -0.73 -3.73
C SER A 163 -22.39 0.14 -2.67
N PHE A 164 -23.67 -0.10 -2.35
CA PHE A 164 -24.41 0.68 -1.37
C PHE A 164 -23.96 0.39 0.06
N SER A 165 -23.75 -0.89 0.40
CA SER A 165 -23.17 -1.30 1.68
C SER A 165 -21.76 -0.74 1.85
N ILE A 166 -20.93 -0.80 0.80
CA ILE A 166 -19.58 -0.22 0.81
C ILE A 166 -19.64 1.30 1.04
N ASP A 167 -20.50 2.01 0.31
CA ASP A 167 -20.71 3.45 0.47
C ASP A 167 -21.13 3.81 1.89
N ASN A 168 -22.05 3.03 2.48
CA ASN A 168 -22.43 3.20 3.88
C ASN A 168 -21.24 3.01 4.82
N GLY A 169 -20.39 2.00 4.58
CA GLY A 169 -19.14 1.82 5.33
C GLY A 169 -18.19 3.02 5.23
N VAL A 170 -18.05 3.57 4.02
CA VAL A 170 -17.24 4.78 3.77
C VAL A 170 -17.82 6.00 4.49
N ILE A 171 -19.15 6.18 4.49
CA ILE A 171 -19.84 7.25 5.21
C ILE A 171 -19.62 7.12 6.72
N VAL A 172 -19.80 5.92 7.30
CA VAL A 172 -19.55 5.69 8.73
C VAL A 172 -18.11 6.03 9.12
N SER A 173 -17.13 5.67 8.28
CA SER A 173 -15.72 5.90 8.58
C SER A 173 -15.27 7.35 8.39
N ASN A 174 -15.91 8.13 7.51
CA ASN A 174 -15.48 9.49 7.15
C ASN A 174 -16.42 10.58 7.69
N SER A 175 -17.59 10.24 8.22
CA SER A 175 -18.52 11.22 8.78
C SER A 175 -17.99 11.80 10.09
N ARG A 176 -18.12 13.13 10.23
CA ARG A 176 -17.81 13.85 11.48
C ARG A 176 -18.85 13.60 12.56
N ARG A 177 -20.12 13.45 12.15
CA ARG A 177 -21.26 13.18 13.02
C ARG A 177 -21.39 11.68 13.24
N TRP A 178 -21.84 11.26 14.41
CA TRP A 178 -22.09 9.84 14.68
C TRP A 178 -23.17 9.30 13.76
N ALA A 179 -22.96 8.10 13.22
CA ALA A 179 -23.90 7.48 12.30
C ALA A 179 -25.06 6.83 13.06
N LEU A 180 -26.29 7.22 12.70
CA LEU A 180 -27.52 6.57 13.12
C LEU A 180 -28.02 5.68 11.98
N MET A 181 -27.80 4.39 12.15
CA MET A 181 -28.03 3.39 11.12
C MET A 181 -29.45 2.84 11.23
N ILE A 182 -30.24 3.05 10.18
CA ILE A 182 -31.59 2.50 10.01
C ILE A 182 -31.43 1.06 9.51
N ASP A 183 -31.49 0.11 10.43
CA ASP A 183 -31.09 -1.29 10.23
C ASP A 183 -32.18 -2.25 10.74
N PRO A 184 -33.32 -2.37 10.03
CA PRO A 184 -34.42 -3.24 10.45
C PRO A 184 -34.05 -4.73 10.38
N GLN A 185 -33.04 -5.11 9.59
CA GLN A 185 -32.57 -6.49 9.46
C GLN A 185 -31.39 -6.85 10.39
N GLY A 186 -30.79 -5.88 11.10
CA GLY A 186 -29.68 -6.12 12.03
C GLY A 186 -28.32 -6.35 11.35
N GLN A 187 -28.17 -6.00 10.08
CA GLN A 187 -26.93 -6.17 9.33
C GLN A 187 -25.82 -5.23 9.83
N ALA A 188 -26.13 -3.94 9.95
CA ALA A 188 -25.19 -2.94 10.46
C ALA A 188 -24.79 -3.29 11.91
N ASN A 189 -25.76 -3.72 12.71
CA ASN A 189 -25.54 -4.18 14.07
C ASN A 189 -24.53 -5.34 14.15
N LYS A 190 -24.72 -6.37 13.32
CA LYS A 190 -23.81 -7.52 13.22
C LYS A 190 -22.42 -7.10 12.74
N TRP A 191 -22.36 -6.24 11.73
CA TRP A 191 -21.11 -5.71 11.17
C TRP A 191 -20.29 -4.95 12.23
N ILE A 192 -20.89 -4.00 12.95
CA ILE A 192 -20.20 -3.24 14.01
C ILE A 192 -19.70 -4.15 15.14
N LYS A 193 -20.52 -5.12 15.58
CA LYS A 193 -20.12 -6.08 16.62
C LYS A 193 -18.92 -6.93 16.22
N ASN A 194 -18.85 -7.33 14.96
CA ASN A 194 -17.71 -8.09 14.45
C ASN A 194 -16.47 -7.20 14.25
N MET A 195 -16.66 -5.99 13.72
CA MET A 195 -15.58 -5.04 13.45
C MET A 195 -14.88 -4.59 14.73
N GLU A 196 -15.64 -4.31 15.80
CA GLU A 196 -15.12 -3.82 17.08
C GLU A 196 -14.90 -4.95 18.10
N LYS A 197 -14.87 -6.22 17.65
CA LYS A 197 -14.72 -7.41 18.52
C LYS A 197 -13.42 -7.41 19.33
N SER A 198 -12.31 -6.96 18.73
CA SER A 198 -11.03 -6.83 19.42
C SER A 198 -10.99 -5.67 20.43
N ASN A 199 -11.88 -4.69 20.25
CA ASN A 199 -11.85 -3.40 20.95
C ASN A 199 -12.83 -3.37 22.13
N LYS A 200 -13.37 -4.53 22.54
CA LYS A 200 -14.30 -4.68 23.68
C LYS A 200 -15.53 -3.77 23.59
N LEU A 201 -16.20 -3.78 22.43
CA LEU A 201 -17.45 -3.06 22.19
C LEU A 201 -18.47 -3.29 23.31
N ALA A 202 -18.93 -2.21 23.95
CA ALA A 202 -20.06 -2.24 24.85
C ALA A 202 -21.36 -2.11 24.05
N VAL A 203 -22.33 -3.00 24.29
CA VAL A 203 -23.63 -2.97 23.63
C VAL A 203 -24.69 -2.65 24.67
N ILE A 204 -25.43 -1.55 24.47
CA ILE A 204 -26.41 -1.04 25.44
C ILE A 204 -27.72 -0.64 24.76
N LYS A 205 -28.78 -0.52 25.55
CA LYS A 205 -30.06 0.09 25.14
C LYS A 205 -30.39 1.24 26.07
N LEU A 206 -31.14 2.23 25.56
CA LEU A 206 -31.60 3.37 26.37
C LEU A 206 -32.57 2.96 27.49
N SER A 207 -33.20 1.78 27.36
CA SER A 207 -34.05 1.18 28.40
C SER A 207 -33.26 0.61 29.59
N ASP A 208 -31.95 0.45 29.47
CA ASP A 208 -31.14 -0.21 30.49
C ASP A 208 -30.88 0.77 31.65
N ALA A 209 -31.17 0.36 32.89
CA ALA A 209 -30.98 1.23 34.07
C ALA A 209 -29.53 1.72 34.25
N THR A 210 -28.56 0.99 33.70
CA THR A 210 -27.12 1.31 33.79
C THR A 210 -26.56 1.98 32.54
N TYR A 211 -27.40 2.40 31.58
CA TYR A 211 -26.92 2.89 30.28
C TYR A 211 -25.99 4.12 30.42
N LEU A 212 -26.34 5.08 31.29
CA LEU A 212 -25.54 6.28 31.54
C LEU A 212 -24.14 5.94 32.06
N ARG A 213 -24.08 5.07 33.07
CA ARG A 213 -22.81 4.64 33.66
C ARG A 213 -21.93 3.91 32.65
N SER A 214 -22.51 3.06 31.81
CA SER A 214 -21.78 2.38 30.74
C SER A 214 -21.24 3.37 29.70
N LEU A 215 -22.03 4.38 29.35
CA LEU A 215 -21.63 5.44 28.41
C LEU A 215 -20.50 6.31 28.98
N GLU A 216 -20.61 6.73 30.24
CA GLU A 216 -19.58 7.51 30.93
C GLU A 216 -18.24 6.77 30.97
N ASN A 217 -18.26 5.48 31.36
CA ASN A 217 -17.07 4.64 31.36
C ASN A 217 -16.48 4.48 29.95
N ALA A 218 -17.32 4.27 28.94
CA ALA A 218 -16.86 4.11 27.56
C ALA A 218 -16.17 5.38 27.05
N ILE A 219 -16.72 6.56 27.35
CA ILE A 219 -16.13 7.86 27.01
C ILE A 219 -14.79 8.05 27.72
N GLN A 220 -14.74 7.78 29.02
CA GLN A 220 -13.54 7.99 29.82
C GLN A 220 -12.39 7.05 29.40
N PHE A 221 -12.69 5.78 29.13
CA PHE A 221 -11.68 4.78 28.76
C PHE A 221 -11.48 4.61 27.25
N GLY A 222 -12.17 5.39 26.42
CA GLY A 222 -12.06 5.30 24.96
C GLY A 222 -12.57 3.98 24.36
N SER A 223 -13.48 3.28 25.06
CA SER A 223 -14.05 2.03 24.55
C SER A 223 -15.20 2.32 23.57
N PRO A 224 -15.31 1.60 22.45
CA PRO A 224 -16.41 1.79 21.51
C PRO A 224 -17.73 1.34 22.15
N ILE A 225 -18.82 2.06 21.86
CA ILE A 225 -20.16 1.74 22.35
C ILE A 225 -21.19 1.71 21.22
N LEU A 226 -22.06 0.71 21.24
CA LEU A 226 -23.19 0.54 20.32
C LEU A 226 -24.49 0.67 21.11
N ILE A 227 -25.29 1.68 20.78
CA ILE A 227 -26.64 1.87 21.30
C ILE A 227 -27.64 1.25 20.33
N GLU A 228 -28.38 0.26 20.81
CA GLU A 228 -29.37 -0.48 20.01
C GLU A 228 -30.79 0.07 20.19
N ASN A 229 -31.57 -0.05 19.11
CA ASN A 229 -33.02 0.20 19.09
C ASN A 229 -33.40 1.62 19.52
N ILE A 230 -32.68 2.61 19.02
CA ILE A 230 -33.04 4.01 19.26
C ILE A 230 -34.40 4.29 18.63
N GLY A 231 -35.31 4.84 19.44
CA GLY A 231 -36.63 5.28 18.99
C GLY A 231 -36.56 6.55 18.15
N GLU A 232 -37.70 7.19 17.89
CA GLU A 232 -37.74 8.49 17.22
C GLU A 232 -37.35 9.65 18.15
N GLU A 233 -37.60 9.47 19.45
CA GLU A 233 -37.19 10.38 20.51
C GLU A 233 -35.80 9.98 21.04
N VAL A 234 -34.85 10.91 20.95
CA VAL A 234 -33.50 10.74 21.48
C VAL A 234 -33.41 11.53 22.78
N ASP A 235 -32.93 10.87 23.85
CA ASP A 235 -32.75 11.49 25.16
C ASP A 235 -31.80 12.70 25.06
N ALA A 236 -32.23 13.84 25.61
CA ALA A 236 -31.46 15.09 25.65
C ALA A 236 -30.11 14.92 26.37
N ILE A 237 -29.98 13.94 27.27
CA ILE A 237 -28.71 13.65 27.96
C ILE A 237 -27.60 13.23 26.97
N LEU A 238 -27.96 12.67 25.81
CA LEU A 238 -26.99 12.28 24.78
C LEU A 238 -26.51 13.46 23.92
N GLU A 239 -27.19 14.60 23.96
CA GLU A 239 -26.90 15.74 23.09
C GLU A 239 -25.43 16.21 23.14
N PRO A 240 -24.81 16.39 24.32
CA PRO A 240 -23.40 16.78 24.39
C PRO A 240 -22.49 15.76 23.69
N VAL A 241 -22.81 14.46 23.81
CA VAL A 241 -22.03 13.37 23.19
C VAL A 241 -22.24 13.34 21.67
N LEU A 242 -23.49 13.53 21.22
CA LEU A 242 -23.83 13.53 19.80
C LEU A 242 -23.16 14.70 19.05
N LEU A 243 -23.17 15.87 19.68
CA LEU A 243 -22.56 17.09 19.15
C LEU A 243 -21.06 17.22 19.46
N LYS A 244 -20.50 16.30 20.25
CA LYS A 244 -19.11 16.35 20.72
C LYS A 244 -18.77 17.68 21.39
N GLN A 245 -19.65 18.13 22.29
CA GLN A 245 -19.50 19.37 23.07
C GLN A 245 -18.46 19.20 24.18
N THR A 246 -17.19 19.09 23.78
CA THR A 246 -16.05 18.98 24.68
C THR A 246 -15.52 20.36 25.06
N PHE A 247 -14.85 20.44 26.21
CA PHE A 247 -14.15 21.64 26.66
C PHE A 247 -12.83 21.26 27.32
N LYS A 248 -11.84 22.15 27.25
CA LYS A 248 -10.52 21.91 27.84
C LYS A 248 -10.41 22.54 29.22
N GLN A 249 -9.90 21.78 30.17
CA GLN A 249 -9.56 22.24 31.51
C GLN A 249 -8.16 21.76 31.86
N GLN A 250 -7.26 22.70 32.20
CA GLN A 250 -5.86 22.39 32.56
C GLN A 250 -5.11 21.52 31.53
N GLY A 251 -5.45 21.63 30.25
CA GLY A 251 -4.80 20.89 29.16
C GLY A 251 -5.43 19.53 28.84
N VAL A 252 -6.36 19.04 29.65
CA VAL A 252 -7.13 17.81 29.42
C VAL A 252 -8.50 18.15 28.86
N GLU A 253 -9.02 17.32 27.96
CA GLU A 253 -10.35 17.49 27.36
C GLU A 253 -11.41 16.76 28.17
N TYR A 254 -12.53 17.44 28.43
CA TYR A 254 -13.65 16.95 29.22
C TYR A 254 -14.96 17.11 28.45
N ILE A 255 -15.95 16.34 28.84
CA ILE A 255 -17.32 16.44 28.37
C ILE A 255 -18.29 16.36 29.55
N ARG A 256 -19.41 17.09 29.47
CA ARG A 256 -20.49 17.00 30.45
C ARG A 256 -21.55 16.04 29.92
N VAL A 257 -21.86 14.99 30.69
CA VAL A 257 -22.92 14.02 30.40
C VAL A 257 -23.84 13.98 31.61
N GLY A 258 -25.09 14.43 31.43
CA GLY A 258 -26.00 14.64 32.57
C GLY A 258 -25.42 15.64 33.57
N GLU A 259 -25.28 15.20 34.82
CA GLU A 259 -24.69 15.99 35.91
C GLU A 259 -23.17 15.81 36.05
N ASN A 260 -22.59 14.81 35.39
CA ASN A 260 -21.20 14.43 35.56
C ASN A 260 -20.30 15.12 34.51
N ILE A 261 -19.09 15.48 34.94
CA ILE A 261 -18.01 15.94 34.08
C ILE A 261 -16.96 14.84 34.04
N ILE A 262 -16.69 14.30 32.87
CA ILE A 262 -15.78 13.18 32.65
C ILE A 262 -14.71 13.55 31.64
N GLU A 263 -13.53 12.97 31.79
CA GLU A 263 -12.45 13.09 30.81
C GLU A 263 -12.88 12.46 29.48
N TYR A 264 -12.61 13.15 28.37
CA TYR A 264 -12.98 12.70 27.04
C TYR A 264 -11.78 12.03 26.36
N SER A 265 -11.90 10.73 26.06
CA SER A 265 -10.92 10.03 25.24
C SER A 265 -11.18 10.23 23.75
N HIS A 266 -10.15 10.58 23.00
CA HIS A 266 -10.21 10.68 21.54
C HIS A 266 -10.42 9.33 20.82
N ASP A 267 -10.13 8.22 21.50
CA ASP A 267 -10.33 6.86 20.97
C ASP A 267 -11.80 6.41 21.04
N PHE A 268 -12.64 7.15 21.78
CA PHE A 268 -14.05 6.85 21.93
C PHE A 268 -14.78 6.85 20.58
N LYS A 269 -15.62 5.83 20.36
CA LYS A 269 -16.49 5.73 19.19
C LYS A 269 -17.92 5.38 19.60
N LEU A 270 -18.88 6.08 19.02
CA LEU A 270 -20.30 5.86 19.23
C LEU A 270 -20.97 5.37 17.95
N TYR A 271 -21.68 4.25 18.06
CA TYR A 271 -22.51 3.68 17.01
C TYR A 271 -23.97 3.64 17.47
N LEU A 272 -24.87 4.02 16.58
CA LEU A 272 -26.30 4.10 16.88
C LEU A 272 -27.06 3.26 15.85
N THR A 273 -27.96 2.38 16.31
CA THR A 273 -28.80 1.57 15.41
C THR A 273 -30.27 1.67 15.79
N THR A 274 -31.14 1.67 14.78
CA THR A 274 -32.60 1.55 14.97
C THR A 274 -33.15 0.41 14.12
N ARG A 275 -34.15 -0.29 14.67
CA ARG A 275 -34.90 -1.34 13.93
C ARG A 275 -36.16 -0.80 13.26
N LEU A 276 -36.47 0.48 13.46
CA LEU A 276 -37.59 1.13 12.78
C LEU A 276 -37.30 1.17 11.28
N ARG A 277 -38.22 0.66 10.45
CA ARG A 277 -38.04 0.62 9.00
C ARG A 277 -38.07 2.01 8.37
N ASN A 278 -38.94 2.87 8.86
CA ASN A 278 -39.13 4.23 8.37
C ASN A 278 -39.38 5.19 9.55
N PRO A 279 -38.34 5.50 10.34
CA PRO A 279 -38.47 6.38 11.49
C PRO A 279 -38.68 7.83 11.07
N HIS A 280 -39.58 8.53 11.74
CA HIS A 280 -39.85 9.97 11.57
C HIS A 280 -39.07 10.77 12.60
N TYR A 281 -37.76 10.93 12.34
CA TYR A 281 -36.93 11.78 13.18
C TYR A 281 -37.28 13.26 13.01
N LEU A 282 -37.34 13.98 14.13
CA LEU A 282 -37.43 15.43 14.11
C LEU A 282 -36.19 16.03 13.42
N PRO A 283 -36.32 17.18 12.73
CA PRO A 283 -35.19 17.84 12.06
C PRO A 283 -33.98 18.07 12.98
N GLU A 284 -34.24 18.30 14.26
CA GLU A 284 -33.22 18.46 15.30
C GLU A 284 -32.29 17.24 15.40
N VAL A 285 -32.83 16.02 15.34
CA VAL A 285 -32.03 14.79 15.36
C VAL A 285 -31.21 14.68 14.08
N ALA A 286 -31.80 14.97 12.92
CA ALA A 286 -31.13 14.90 11.62
C ALA A 286 -29.94 15.88 11.47
N VAL A 287 -29.94 16.97 12.24
CA VAL A 287 -28.79 17.89 12.32
C VAL A 287 -27.69 17.32 13.21
N LYS A 288 -28.05 16.70 14.34
CA LYS A 288 -27.12 16.16 15.35
C LYS A 288 -26.39 14.90 14.88
N VAL A 289 -27.07 14.00 14.15
CA VAL A 289 -26.49 12.72 13.70
C VAL A 289 -26.40 12.62 12.18
N CYS A 290 -25.59 11.69 11.69
CA CYS A 290 -25.59 11.29 10.29
C CYS A 290 -26.58 10.14 10.11
N LEU A 291 -27.78 10.43 9.61
CA LEU A 291 -28.76 9.39 9.26
C LEU A 291 -28.22 8.55 8.11
N LEU A 292 -28.23 7.23 8.30
CA LEU A 292 -27.68 6.31 7.33
C LEU A 292 -28.62 5.12 7.12
N ASN A 293 -29.11 4.98 5.90
CA ASN A 293 -30.01 3.90 5.53
C ASN A 293 -29.23 2.60 5.28
N PHE A 294 -29.46 1.59 6.12
CA PHE A 294 -28.86 0.26 6.05
C PHE A 294 -29.87 -0.82 5.66
N MET A 295 -31.04 -0.43 5.13
CA MET A 295 -32.00 -1.42 4.62
C MET A 295 -31.37 -2.25 3.50
N ILE A 296 -31.53 -3.57 3.62
CA ILE A 296 -31.05 -4.51 2.61
C ILE A 296 -31.70 -4.22 1.26
N THR A 297 -30.86 -4.08 0.23
CA THR A 297 -31.26 -3.95 -1.16
C THR A 297 -31.46 -5.33 -1.77
N PRO A 298 -32.31 -5.51 -2.82
CA PRO A 298 -32.47 -6.81 -3.48
C PRO A 298 -31.15 -7.40 -3.99
N LEU A 299 -30.24 -6.55 -4.50
CA LEU A 299 -28.88 -6.91 -4.88
C LEU A 299 -28.04 -7.37 -3.68
N GLY A 300 -28.04 -6.61 -2.58
CA GLY A 300 -27.33 -6.98 -1.36
C GLY A 300 -27.85 -8.28 -0.74
N LEU A 301 -29.15 -8.59 -0.90
CA LEU A 301 -29.71 -9.87 -0.48
C LEU A 301 -29.23 -11.03 -1.38
N GLN A 302 -29.14 -10.82 -2.69
CA GLN A 302 -28.64 -11.83 -3.63
C GLN A 302 -27.18 -12.19 -3.33
N ASP A 303 -26.33 -11.18 -3.10
CA ASP A 303 -24.92 -11.39 -2.75
C ASP A 303 -24.71 -12.06 -1.39
N GLN A 304 -25.65 -11.91 -0.45
CA GLN A 304 -25.61 -12.62 0.83
C GLN A 304 -26.00 -14.10 0.73
N LEU A 305 -26.75 -14.46 -0.31
CA LEU A 305 -27.28 -15.82 -0.51
C LEU A 305 -26.41 -16.68 -1.45
N LEU A 306 -25.55 -16.05 -2.25
CA LEU A 306 -24.58 -16.69 -3.15
C LEU A 306 -23.24 -16.95 -2.44
#